data_AF-A0A1X0QP60-F1
#
_entry.id   AF-A0A1X0QP60-F1
#
_cell.length_a   1.000
_cell.length_b   1.000
_cell.length_c   1.000
_cell.angle_alpha   90.00
_cell.angle_beta   90.00
_cell.angle_gamma   90.00
#
_symmetry.space_group_name_H-M   'P 1'
#
loop_
_entity.id
_entity.type
_entity.pdbx_description
1 polymer ?
#
loop_
_entity_poly.entity_id
_entity_poly.type
_entity_poly.pdbx_seq_one_letter_code
_entity_poly.pdbx_strand_id
1 'polypeptide(L)'
;MDLQDKYPKCQAYPPVPNWYTSNVTAIIEPHFFVYATRNILVILGLKDFRYFNSITAAKEKINAIDAHDVFCYVGGADKTVRVWNIVANSLTTSHAVHKVIQTHIHAHTRIQTYTLHKIV
;
A
#
# COMPACT_ATOMS: atom_id res chain seq x y z
N MET A 1 -13.09 4.81 -20.54
CA MET A 1 -11.78 5.51 -20.56
C MET A 1 -10.74 4.43 -20.72
N ASP A 2 -10.05 4.39 -21.87
CA ASP A 2 -9.12 3.31 -22.19
C ASP A 2 -7.83 3.47 -21.37
N LEU A 3 -7.39 2.41 -20.69
CA LEU A 3 -6.25 2.47 -19.76
C LEU A 3 -4.90 2.53 -20.49
N GLN A 4 -4.86 2.27 -21.80
CA GLN A 4 -3.64 2.27 -22.59
C GLN A 4 -2.95 3.63 -22.67
N ASP A 5 -3.71 4.74 -22.66
CA ASP A 5 -3.15 6.10 -22.72
C ASP A 5 -2.49 6.57 -21.41
N LYS A 6 -2.60 5.80 -20.32
CA LYS A 6 -2.03 6.16 -19.01
C LYS A 6 -0.64 5.57 -18.74
N TYR A 7 -0.15 4.65 -19.57
CA TYR A 7 1.16 4.05 -19.34
C TYR A 7 2.28 5.00 -19.79
N PRO A 8 3.32 5.22 -18.98
CA PRO A 8 4.46 6.03 -19.39
C PRO A 8 5.22 5.38 -20.55
N LYS A 9 5.69 6.21 -21.48
CA LYS A 9 6.43 5.77 -22.68
C LYS A 9 7.79 5.13 -22.37
N CYS A 10 8.39 5.44 -21.22
CA CYS A 10 9.71 4.94 -20.83
C CYS A 10 9.57 3.71 -19.92
N GLN A 11 10.27 2.63 -20.28
CA GLN A 11 10.43 1.46 -19.43
C GLN A 11 11.52 1.74 -18.39
N ALA A 12 11.13 1.86 -17.12
CA ALA A 12 12.07 1.88 -16.00
C ALA A 12 11.97 0.55 -15.26
N TYR A 13 13.11 -0.08 -14.98
CA TYR A 13 13.13 -1.21 -14.06
C TYR A 13 12.77 -0.70 -12.67
N PRO A 14 11.65 -1.15 -12.09
CA PRO A 14 11.22 -0.59 -10.83
C PRO A 14 12.12 -1.14 -9.71
N PRO A 15 12.34 -0.39 -8.62
CA PRO A 15 13.27 -0.78 -7.57
C PRO A 15 12.77 -2.03 -6.81
N VAL A 16 13.71 -2.72 -6.16
CA VAL A 16 13.47 -3.97 -5.43
C VAL A 16 12.48 -3.75 -4.27
N PRO A 17 11.55 -4.69 -4.01
CA PRO A 17 10.66 -4.63 -2.84
C PRO A 17 11.43 -4.60 -1.51
N ASN A 18 10.82 -4.04 -0.46
CA ASN A 18 11.43 -4.04 0.87
C ASN A 18 11.64 -5.47 1.39
N TRP A 19 12.80 -5.72 1.99
CA TRP A 19 13.12 -6.97 2.67
C TRP A 19 12.81 -6.91 4.18
N TYR A 20 12.61 -8.09 4.76
CA TYR A 20 12.35 -8.29 6.19
C TYR A 20 11.14 -7.47 6.69
N THR A 21 10.06 -7.51 5.93
CA THR A 21 8.78 -6.83 6.19
C THR A 21 7.65 -7.84 6.19
N SER A 22 6.61 -7.64 7.00
CA SER A 22 5.56 -8.65 7.22
C SER A 22 4.70 -8.88 5.98
N ASN A 23 4.33 -7.82 5.28
CA ASN A 23 3.63 -7.90 3.99
C ASN A 23 4.00 -6.69 3.12
N VAL A 24 4.55 -6.91 1.93
CA VAL A 24 5.10 -5.84 1.08
C VAL A 24 4.45 -5.80 -0.30
N THR A 25 3.48 -6.66 -0.55
CA THR A 25 2.77 -6.80 -1.83
C THR A 25 1.28 -6.89 -1.57
N ALA A 26 0.47 -6.29 -2.44
CA ALA A 26 -0.98 -6.39 -2.38
C ALA A 26 -1.56 -6.42 -3.80
N ILE A 27 -2.72 -7.03 -3.97
CA ILE A 27 -3.44 -7.10 -5.24
C ILE A 27 -4.73 -6.30 -5.11
N ILE A 28 -4.94 -5.40 -6.07
CA ILE A 28 -6.19 -4.68 -6.27
C ILE A 28 -6.86 -5.28 -7.49
N GLU A 29 -7.72 -6.27 -7.26
CA GLU A 29 -8.41 -6.94 -8.36
C GLU A 29 -9.43 -6.02 -9.04
N PRO A 30 -9.63 -6.14 -10.37
CA PRO A 30 -8.85 -6.95 -11.33
C PRO A 30 -7.66 -6.18 -11.96
N HIS A 31 -7.28 -5.03 -11.42
CA HIS A 31 -6.53 -4.02 -12.17
C HIS A 31 -5.03 -3.95 -11.84
N PHE A 32 -4.65 -4.00 -10.56
CA PHE A 32 -3.31 -3.61 -10.15
C PHE A 32 -2.64 -4.63 -9.24
N PHE A 33 -1.34 -4.82 -9.46
CA PHE A 33 -0.41 -5.38 -8.51
C PHE A 33 0.38 -4.23 -7.87
N VAL A 34 0.39 -4.17 -6.55
CA VAL A 34 1.05 -3.10 -5.79
C VAL A 34 2.14 -3.72 -4.92
N TYR A 35 3.30 -3.08 -4.86
CA TYR A 35 4.32 -3.48 -3.91
C TYR A 35 5.06 -2.27 -3.33
N ALA A 36 5.60 -2.43 -2.13
CA ALA A 36 6.32 -1.38 -1.43
C ALA A 36 7.85 -1.51 -1.58
N THR A 37 8.50 -0.37 -1.78
CA THR A 37 9.95 -0.23 -1.89
C THR A 37 10.35 1.08 -1.25
N ARG A 38 11.30 1.02 -0.30
CA ARG A 38 11.63 2.14 0.61
C ARG A 38 10.35 2.68 1.26
N ASN A 39 10.01 3.93 0.99
CA ASN A 39 8.81 4.62 1.42
C ASN A 39 7.78 4.85 0.29
N ILE A 40 7.94 4.13 -0.82
CA ILE A 40 7.19 4.29 -2.07
C ILE A 40 6.34 3.03 -2.32
N LEU A 41 5.12 3.22 -2.83
CA LEU A 41 4.33 2.18 -3.48
C LEU A 41 4.59 2.23 -4.98
N VAL A 42 4.90 1.08 -5.57
CA VAL A 42 4.94 0.89 -7.02
C VAL A 42 3.67 0.16 -7.42
N ILE A 43 2.98 0.69 -8.43
CA ILE A 43 1.73 0.18 -8.96
C ILE A 43 1.99 -0.34 -10.37
N LEU A 44 1.72 -1.62 -10.58
CA LEU A 44 1.84 -2.32 -11.85
C LEU A 44 0.47 -2.78 -12.32
N GLY A 45 0.25 -2.87 -13.63
CA GLY A 45 -0.93 -3.54 -14.19
C GLY A 45 -0.92 -5.03 -13.81
N LEU A 46 -2.04 -5.57 -13.32
CA LEU A 46 -2.11 -6.96 -12.86
C LEU A 46 -1.96 -7.97 -14.01
N LYS A 47 -2.39 -7.61 -15.23
CA LYS A 47 -2.37 -8.50 -16.39
C LYS A 47 -1.00 -8.65 -17.04
N ASP A 48 -0.22 -7.58 -17.07
CA ASP A 48 1.02 -7.48 -17.87
C ASP A 48 2.21 -6.94 -17.07
N PHE A 49 2.03 -6.66 -15.78
CA PHE A 49 3.03 -6.07 -14.88
C PHE A 49 3.67 -4.79 -15.41
N ARG A 50 2.99 -4.08 -16.32
CA ARG A 50 3.49 -2.80 -16.82
C ARG A 50 3.41 -1.75 -15.73
N TYR A 51 4.46 -0.96 -15.60
CA TYR A 51 4.50 0.14 -14.64
C TYR A 51 3.38 1.14 -14.93
N PHE A 52 2.49 1.34 -13.95
CA PHE A 52 1.39 2.28 -14.04
C PHE A 52 1.73 3.59 -13.34
N ASN A 53 2.13 3.53 -12.07
CA ASN A 53 2.45 4.71 -11.28
C ASN A 53 3.30 4.37 -10.03
N SER A 54 3.81 5.39 -9.35
CA SER A 54 4.43 5.27 -8.03
C SER A 54 4.00 6.41 -7.12
N ILE A 55 3.91 6.11 -5.82
CA ILE A 55 3.42 7.04 -4.80
C ILE A 55 4.37 7.03 -3.62
N THR A 56 4.86 8.20 -3.20
CA THR A 56 5.57 8.35 -1.92
C THR A 56 4.57 8.20 -0.77
N ALA A 57 4.34 6.95 -0.36
CA ALA A 57 3.21 6.60 0.48
C ALA A 57 3.48 6.74 1.98
N ALA A 58 4.74 6.83 2.41
CA ALA A 58 5.13 7.03 3.81
C ALA A 58 6.31 8.00 3.94
N LYS A 59 6.57 8.48 5.16
CA LYS A 59 7.77 9.30 5.46
C LYS A 59 9.02 8.45 5.65
N GLU A 60 8.84 7.23 6.14
CA GLU A 60 9.90 6.25 6.43
C GLU A 60 9.63 4.93 5.71
N LYS A 61 10.53 3.95 5.87
CA LYS A 61 10.39 2.60 5.31
C LYS A 61 8.99 2.04 5.57
N ILE A 62 8.35 1.54 4.51
CA ILE A 62 7.08 0.80 4.61
C ILE A 62 7.35 -0.61 5.13
N ASN A 63 6.65 -0.97 6.21
CA ASN A 63 6.78 -2.27 6.87
C ASN A 63 5.65 -3.24 6.52
N ALA A 64 4.47 -2.71 6.19
CA ALA A 64 3.30 -3.51 5.85
C ALA A 64 2.42 -2.76 4.83
N ILE A 65 1.87 -3.48 3.87
CA ILE A 65 0.78 -2.99 3.01
C ILE A 65 -0.36 -4.00 2.94
N ASP A 66 -1.55 -3.48 2.70
CA ASP A 66 -2.76 -4.26 2.36
C ASP A 66 -3.62 -3.45 1.39
N ALA A 67 -4.49 -4.09 0.62
CA ALA A 67 -5.34 -3.40 -0.34
C ALA A 67 -6.75 -3.96 -0.38
N HIS A 68 -7.72 -3.06 -0.55
CA HIS A 68 -9.13 -3.38 -0.69
C HIS A 68 -9.81 -2.37 -1.61
N ASP A 69 -10.59 -2.85 -2.57
CA ASP A 69 -11.19 -2.04 -3.64
C ASP A 69 -10.15 -1.14 -4.33
N VAL A 70 -10.24 0.18 -4.16
CA VAL A 70 -9.32 1.17 -4.74
C VAL A 70 -8.31 1.71 -3.73
N PHE A 71 -8.37 1.22 -2.49
CA PHE A 71 -7.61 1.73 -1.37
C PHE A 71 -6.43 0.82 -1.05
N CYS A 72 -5.29 1.43 -0.75
CA CYS A 72 -4.13 0.75 -0.20
C CYS A 72 -3.80 1.31 1.18
N TYR A 73 -3.75 0.42 2.16
CA TYR A 73 -3.36 0.68 3.53
C TYR A 73 -1.85 0.48 3.66
N VAL A 74 -1.18 1.45 4.25
CA VAL A 74 0.29 1.49 4.34
C VAL A 74 0.72 1.74 5.76
N GLY A 75 1.45 0.79 6.36
CA GLY A 75 2.10 0.92 7.65
C GLY A 75 3.56 1.31 7.51
N GLY A 76 3.91 2.52 7.95
CA GLY A 76 5.29 3.02 7.95
C GLY A 76 6.04 2.76 9.27
N ALA A 77 7.38 2.75 9.19
CA ALA A 77 8.25 2.76 10.38
C ALA A 77 8.12 4.07 11.19
N ASP A 78 7.52 5.11 10.60
CA ASP A 78 7.13 6.37 11.25
C ASP A 78 5.87 6.27 12.12
N LYS A 79 5.47 5.04 12.48
CA LYS A 79 4.38 4.76 13.43
C LYS A 79 3.01 5.30 12.97
N THR A 80 2.86 5.47 11.65
CA THR A 80 1.64 6.01 11.03
C THR A 80 1.09 5.01 10.01
N VAL A 81 -0.22 4.80 10.04
CA VAL A 81 -0.97 4.09 9.00
C VAL A 81 -1.60 5.11 8.07
N ARG A 82 -1.45 4.93 6.76
CA ARG A 82 -2.01 5.81 5.73
C ARG A 82 -2.90 5.03 4.80
N VAL A 83 -3.98 5.66 4.35
CA VAL A 83 -4.90 5.10 3.36
C VAL A 83 -4.77 5.91 2.08
N TRP A 84 -4.39 5.25 1.00
CA TRP A 84 -4.21 5.87 -0.32
C TRP A 84 -5.26 5.39 -1.28
N ASN A 85 -5.90 6.32 -2.00
CA ASN A 85 -6.70 5.97 -3.17
C ASN A 85 -5.74 5.85 -4.36
N ILE A 86 -5.55 4.63 -4.84
CA ILE A 86 -4.56 4.31 -5.88
C ILE A 86 -4.96 4.89 -7.24
N VAL A 87 -6.26 4.93 -7.54
CA VAL A 87 -6.79 5.45 -8.82
C VAL A 87 -6.73 6.98 -8.87
N ALA A 88 -7.06 7.63 -7.75
CA ALA A 88 -7.03 9.08 -7.62
C ALA A 88 -5.62 9.64 -7.30
N ASN A 89 -4.66 8.76 -6.99
CA ASN A 89 -3.32 9.12 -6.55
C ASN A 89 -3.32 10.13 -5.37
N SER A 90 -4.20 9.90 -4.40
CA SER A 90 -4.43 10.85 -3.30
C SER A 90 -4.45 10.16 -1.94
N LEU A 91 -3.90 10.85 -0.94
CA LEU A 91 -3.98 10.44 0.45
C LEU A 91 -5.41 10.67 0.92
N THR A 92 -6.08 9.61 1.36
CA THR A 92 -7.44 9.68 1.89
C THR A 92 -7.41 10.05 3.36
N THR A 93 -6.67 9.29 4.18
CA THR A 93 -6.52 9.55 5.62
C THR A 93 -5.18 9.06 6.15
N SER A 94 -4.79 9.55 7.33
CA SER A 94 -3.61 9.06 8.06
C SER A 94 -3.87 9.02 9.56
N HIS A 95 -3.45 7.94 10.21
CA HIS A 95 -3.64 7.70 11.64
C HIS A 95 -2.31 7.36 12.32
N ALA A 96 -1.96 8.11 13.37
CA ALA A 96 -0.80 7.80 14.20
C ALA A 96 -1.16 6.68 15.18
N VAL A 97 -0.54 5.51 15.03
CA VAL A 97 -0.86 4.30 15.82
C VAL A 97 -0.49 4.48 17.29
N HIS A 98 0.50 5.34 17.59
CA HIS A 98 0.93 5.64 18.96
C HIS A 98 0.19 6.81 19.63
N LYS A 99 -0.91 7.32 19.06
CA LYS A 99 -1.89 8.08 19.83
C LYS A 99 -2.97 7.09 20.29
N VAL A 100 -2.85 6.68 21.56
CA VAL A 100 -3.88 6.07 22.42
C VAL A 100 -5.13 5.57 21.68
N ILE A 101 -5.24 4.24 21.58
CA ILE A 101 -6.45 3.44 21.28
C ILE A 101 -7.66 4.31 20.93
N GLN A 102 -7.87 4.56 19.64
CA GLN A 102 -9.15 5.09 19.19
C GLN A 102 -10.10 3.91 18.95
N THR A 103 -10.93 3.70 19.96
CA THR A 103 -12.21 2.99 19.87
C THR A 103 -13.05 3.51 18.70
N HIS A 104 -13.76 2.59 18.06
CA HIS A 104 -14.65 2.73 16.88
C HIS A 104 -14.01 2.42 15.52
N ILE A 105 -13.86 1.13 15.23
CA ILE A 105 -14.00 0.62 13.85
C ILE A 105 -15.30 -0.17 13.84
N HIS A 106 -16.38 0.48 13.38
CA HIS A 106 -17.65 -0.18 13.13
C HIS A 106 -17.59 -0.82 11.74
N ALA A 107 -17.79 -2.14 11.73
CA ALA A 107 -18.32 -2.97 10.64
C ALA A 107 -17.67 -2.84 9.24
N HIS A 108 -16.75 -3.74 8.92
CA HIS A 108 -17.02 -4.90 8.05
C HIS A 108 -15.80 -5.83 8.02
N THR A 109 -15.88 -6.86 8.86
CA THR A 109 -15.47 -8.24 8.62
C THR A 109 -14.07 -8.53 8.04
N ARG A 110 -13.22 -9.05 8.95
CA ARG A 110 -12.16 -10.06 8.72
C ARG A 110 -10.72 -9.59 8.48
N ILE A 111 -10.23 -8.70 9.35
CA ILE A 111 -8.82 -8.79 9.74
C ILE A 111 -8.74 -9.94 10.75
N GLN A 112 -8.34 -11.13 10.30
CA GLN A 112 -8.00 -12.20 11.21
C GLN A 112 -6.87 -11.72 12.11
N THR A 113 -7.20 -11.66 13.39
CA THR A 113 -6.32 -11.51 14.54
C THR A 113 -5.17 -12.51 14.44
N TYR A 114 -4.01 -12.06 13.95
CA TYR A 114 -2.74 -12.68 14.33
C TYR A 114 -2.22 -11.94 15.54
N THR A 115 -2.43 -12.61 16.68
CA THR A 115 -1.98 -12.27 18.02
C THR A 115 -0.53 -11.80 18.02
N LEU A 116 -0.34 -10.51 18.30
CA LEU A 116 0.91 -9.91 18.76
C LEU A 116 1.32 -10.57 20.07
N HIS A 117 2.09 -11.66 19.99
CA HIS A 117 2.92 -12.13 21.10
C HIS A 117 4.34 -12.28 20.60
N LYS A 118 5.24 -11.48 21.20
CA LYS A 118 6.70 -11.44 21.07
C LYS A 118 7.28 -10.63 19.90
N ILE A 119 7.41 -9.33 20.16
CA ILE A 119 8.64 -8.59 19.78
C ILE A 119 9.13 -7.92 21.07
N VAL A 120 10.06 -8.58 21.74
CA VAL A 120 11.16 -7.99 22.52
C VAL A 120 12.43 -8.50 21.87
#